data_AF-A0A4Q1JSS6-F1
#
_entry.id   AF-A0A4Q1JSS6-F1
#
_cell.length_a   1.000
_cell.length_b   1.000
_cell.length_c   1.000
_cell.angle_alpha   90.00
_cell.angle_beta   90.00
_cell.angle_gamma   90.00
#
_symmetry.space_group_name_H-M   'P 1'
#
loop_
_entity.id
_entity.type
_entity.pdbx_description
1 polymer ?
#
loop_
_entity_poly.entity_id
_entity_poly.type
_entity_poly.pdbx_seq_one_letter_code
_entity_poly.pdbx_strand_id
1 'polypeptide(L)'
;MRLLLASLLTMLGSLALPAHAGDVCPQLRTQTAAPDPATRIAAVACNEHLLWYRPFIDRQGRLARAQVMEAEDTLLEDQATPAWQRVALYWRETGLLSRLGVGDTDSCLAAPLDPAMAPRCRSFVVDYAWSAAFVSWTMQRAGVPGFRLSASHMDYVRDAFRAPERSPFLPVDPALATPAQGDLLCHVRGSGDALGFTGLQRIAKGRDGLSMHCDIVVAANPGGDSTAYLVGGNVQQAVTMRLLPLNRKGAFWGLLQRNSGGAPCTPDNEAACNFNRQDWAVLLKLKPAAELARLQGTSSAPESTPTPPEHNDGDPVLPQAPVPSTGRCCVQCVVGGGVPRCPAAPSATPAPPAPVPETQAPPQP
;
A
#
# COMPACT_ATOMS: atom_id res chain seq x y z
N MET A 1 -73.73 -23.68 22.61
CA MET A 1 -72.52 -23.29 23.37
C MET A 1 -71.31 -23.80 22.60
N ARG A 2 -70.98 -23.19 21.44
CA ARG A 2 -69.81 -22.32 21.21
C ARG A 2 -68.55 -22.79 21.95
N LEU A 3 -67.55 -23.26 21.21
CA LEU A 3 -66.15 -22.88 21.39
C LEU A 3 -65.34 -23.30 20.15
N LEU A 4 -64.96 -22.29 19.36
CA LEU A 4 -64.01 -22.34 18.25
C LEU A 4 -62.59 -22.51 18.82
N LEU A 5 -61.81 -23.47 18.32
CA LEU A 5 -60.35 -23.40 18.43
C LEU A 5 -59.79 -22.92 17.09
N ALA A 6 -59.21 -21.72 17.13
CA ALA A 6 -58.54 -21.08 16.01
C ALA A 6 -57.14 -21.66 15.80
N SER A 7 -56.87 -22.12 14.58
CA SER A 7 -55.52 -22.46 14.11
C SER A 7 -54.67 -21.21 14.00
N LEU A 8 -53.68 -21.07 14.88
CA LEU A 8 -52.69 -20.00 14.81
C LEU A 8 -51.55 -20.43 13.87
N LEU A 9 -51.59 -19.91 12.64
CA LEU A 9 -50.51 -20.05 11.66
C LEU A 9 -49.29 -19.24 12.15
N THR A 10 -48.26 -19.90 12.66
CA THR A 10 -46.99 -19.25 12.99
C THR A 10 -46.24 -18.91 11.71
N MET A 11 -46.34 -17.66 11.26
CA MET A 11 -45.43 -17.03 10.31
C MET A 11 -44.03 -16.97 10.95
N LEU A 12 -43.15 -17.93 10.61
CA LEU A 12 -41.71 -17.75 10.80
C LEU A 12 -41.22 -16.72 9.77
N GLY A 13 -41.30 -15.44 10.14
CA GLY A 13 -40.55 -14.40 9.45
C GLY A 13 -39.06 -14.64 9.67
N SER A 14 -38.37 -15.15 8.64
CA SER A 14 -36.91 -15.13 8.58
C SER A 14 -36.45 -13.67 8.55
N LEU A 15 -36.20 -13.12 9.73
CA LEU A 15 -35.41 -11.91 9.92
C LEU A 15 -34.03 -12.18 9.32
N ALA A 16 -33.84 -11.77 8.07
CA ALA A 16 -32.51 -11.66 7.49
C ALA A 16 -31.77 -10.60 8.32
N LEU A 17 -30.95 -11.06 9.27
CA LEU A 17 -29.98 -10.19 9.93
C LEU A 17 -29.15 -9.53 8.82
N PRO A 18 -28.95 -8.20 8.86
CA PRO A 18 -28.07 -7.57 7.89
C PRO A 18 -26.71 -8.26 7.99
N ALA A 19 -26.24 -8.83 6.88
CA ALA A 19 -24.88 -9.29 6.76
C ALA A 19 -23.98 -8.06 6.92
N HIS A 20 -23.53 -7.82 8.15
CA HIS A 20 -22.57 -6.77 8.41
C HIS A 20 -21.33 -7.09 7.59
N ALA A 21 -20.86 -6.09 6.83
CA ALA A 21 -19.54 -6.07 6.22
C ALA A 21 -18.50 -6.20 7.34
N GLY A 22 -18.27 -7.44 7.77
CA GLY A 22 -17.35 -7.79 8.82
C GLY A 22 -15.94 -7.82 8.25
N ASP A 23 -14.98 -7.44 9.07
CA ASP A 23 -13.58 -7.70 8.75
C ASP A 23 -13.38 -9.20 8.51
N VAL A 24 -12.88 -9.53 7.31
CA VAL A 24 -12.61 -10.89 6.86
C VAL A 24 -11.37 -11.50 7.50
N CYS A 25 -10.45 -10.67 7.99
CA CYS A 25 -9.14 -11.12 8.43
C CYS A 25 -9.13 -12.00 9.68
N PRO A 26 -9.98 -11.79 10.71
CA PRO A 26 -10.06 -12.71 11.85
C PRO A 26 -10.35 -14.17 11.48
N GLN A 27 -11.14 -14.38 10.42
CA GLN A 27 -11.47 -15.73 9.91
C GLN A 27 -10.38 -16.27 8.98
N LEU A 28 -9.78 -15.41 8.15
CA LEU A 28 -8.75 -15.83 7.19
C LEU A 28 -7.41 -16.14 7.86
N ARG A 29 -7.02 -15.43 8.93
CA ARG A 29 -5.69 -15.60 9.57
C ARG A 29 -5.37 -17.02 10.04
N THR A 30 -6.38 -17.85 10.29
CA THR A 30 -6.21 -19.25 10.73
C THR A 30 -5.96 -20.23 9.58
N GLN A 31 -5.99 -19.75 8.34
CA GLN A 31 -5.97 -20.59 7.14
C GLN A 31 -4.62 -20.60 6.41
N THR A 32 -3.52 -20.35 7.13
CA THR A 32 -2.15 -20.35 6.56
C THR A 32 -1.70 -21.69 6.00
N ALA A 33 -2.36 -22.79 6.40
CA ALA A 33 -2.14 -24.15 5.90
C ALA A 33 -3.19 -24.60 4.87
N ALA A 34 -4.01 -23.70 4.31
CA ALA A 34 -5.00 -24.03 3.31
C ALA A 34 -4.38 -24.71 2.07
N PRO A 35 -5.10 -25.63 1.40
CA PRO A 35 -4.55 -26.37 0.26
C PRO A 35 -4.30 -25.46 -0.95
N ASP A 36 -5.11 -24.42 -1.15
CA ASP A 36 -4.97 -23.51 -2.26
C ASP A 36 -4.06 -22.30 -1.91
N PRO A 37 -3.19 -21.85 -2.83
CA PRO A 37 -2.31 -20.70 -2.59
C PRO A 37 -3.05 -19.39 -2.33
N ALA A 38 -4.21 -19.15 -2.94
CA ALA A 38 -4.97 -17.91 -2.78
C ALA A 38 -5.37 -17.68 -1.31
N THR A 39 -5.89 -18.71 -0.66
CA THR A 39 -6.24 -18.69 0.77
C THR A 39 -5.02 -18.51 1.66
N ARG A 40 -3.90 -19.16 1.36
CA ARG A 40 -2.67 -18.94 2.14
C ARG A 40 -2.13 -17.51 2.01
N ILE A 41 -2.16 -16.92 0.80
CA ILE A 41 -1.76 -15.52 0.57
C ILE A 41 -2.63 -14.59 1.43
N ALA A 42 -3.95 -14.75 1.35
CA ALA A 42 -4.89 -13.93 2.10
C ALA A 42 -4.72 -14.11 3.62
N ALA A 43 -4.55 -15.35 4.08
CA ALA A 43 -4.33 -15.67 5.50
C ALA A 43 -3.07 -15.00 6.06
N VAL A 44 -1.95 -15.07 5.34
CA VAL A 44 -0.69 -14.44 5.76
C VAL A 44 -0.82 -12.91 5.79
N ALA A 45 -1.36 -12.30 4.75
CA ALA A 45 -1.57 -10.84 4.71
C ALA A 45 -2.52 -10.38 5.83
N CYS A 46 -3.62 -11.12 6.05
CA CYS A 46 -4.57 -10.83 7.12
C CYS A 46 -3.97 -10.99 8.51
N ASN A 47 -3.09 -11.97 8.72
CA ASN A 47 -2.39 -12.12 9.99
C ASN A 47 -1.56 -10.86 10.32
N GLU A 48 -0.82 -10.33 9.34
CA GLU A 48 -0.07 -9.09 9.54
C GLU A 48 -0.98 -7.87 9.72
N HIS A 49 -2.05 -7.75 8.95
CA HIS A 49 -3.00 -6.66 9.14
C HIS A 49 -3.58 -6.62 10.57
N LEU A 50 -3.90 -7.79 11.14
CA LEU A 50 -4.35 -7.90 12.53
C LEU A 50 -3.23 -7.52 13.51
N LEU A 51 -2.01 -8.01 13.30
CA LEU A 51 -0.83 -7.71 14.12
C LEU A 51 -0.56 -6.19 14.18
N TRP A 52 -0.82 -5.47 13.09
CA TRP A 52 -0.64 -4.01 12.99
C TRP A 52 -1.81 -3.20 13.54
N TYR A 53 -2.70 -3.82 14.33
CA TYR A 53 -3.89 -3.20 14.90
C TYR A 53 -4.95 -2.72 13.88
N ARG A 54 -5.01 -3.37 12.73
CA ARG A 54 -6.09 -3.20 11.74
C ARG A 54 -6.29 -1.76 11.24
N PRO A 55 -5.24 -1.05 10.77
CA PRO A 55 -5.39 0.27 10.18
C PRO A 55 -6.07 0.13 8.82
N PHE A 56 -7.00 1.02 8.48
CA PHE A 56 -7.71 0.89 7.21
C PHE A 56 -8.09 2.22 6.56
N ILE A 57 -8.16 2.17 5.23
CA ILE A 57 -8.70 3.20 4.36
C ILE A 57 -10.12 2.78 4.00
N ASP A 58 -11.10 3.61 4.36
CA ASP A 58 -12.51 3.34 4.09
C ASP A 58 -12.86 3.49 2.60
N ARG A 59 -14.11 3.18 2.24
CA ARG A 59 -14.60 3.27 0.85
C ARG A 59 -14.59 4.71 0.30
N GLN A 60 -14.59 5.70 1.18
CA GLN A 60 -14.52 7.12 0.85
C GLN A 60 -13.06 7.59 0.70
N GLY A 61 -12.07 6.72 0.94
CA GLY A 61 -10.66 7.02 0.80
C GLY A 61 -10.07 7.76 2.00
N ARG A 62 -10.71 7.70 3.17
CA ARG A 62 -10.19 8.30 4.41
C ARG A 62 -9.41 7.26 5.19
N LEU A 63 -8.27 7.66 5.76
CA LEU A 63 -7.56 6.84 6.74
C LEU A 63 -8.37 6.86 8.05
N ALA A 64 -9.17 5.82 8.27
CA ALA A 64 -10.12 5.77 9.38
C ALA A 64 -9.47 5.31 10.70
N ARG A 65 -8.34 4.61 10.63
CA ARG A 65 -7.55 4.19 11.79
C ARG A 65 -6.07 4.08 11.43
N ALA A 66 -5.22 4.63 12.28
CA ALA A 66 -3.77 4.41 12.31
C ALA A 66 -3.32 4.49 13.77
N GLN A 67 -2.56 3.49 14.24
CA GLN A 67 -2.15 3.40 15.65
C GLN A 67 -0.64 3.36 15.83
N VAL A 68 0.07 2.65 14.95
CA VAL A 68 1.52 2.44 15.02
C VAL A 68 2.10 2.64 13.62
N MET A 69 3.27 3.27 13.55
CA MET A 69 4.00 3.50 12.30
C MET A 69 5.29 2.68 12.20
N GLU A 70 5.73 2.47 10.97
CA GLU A 70 6.77 1.54 10.54
C GLU A 70 8.09 1.58 11.31
N ALA A 71 8.50 2.76 11.77
CA ALA A 71 9.78 2.97 12.44
C ALA A 71 9.62 3.24 13.94
N GLU A 72 8.46 2.98 14.53
CA GLU A 72 8.24 3.17 15.97
C GLU A 72 8.76 1.98 16.78
N ASP A 73 9.13 2.26 18.03
CA ASP A 73 9.45 1.23 19.05
C ASP A 73 8.18 0.73 19.79
N THR A 74 7.00 1.21 19.38
CA THR A 74 5.71 0.76 19.88
C THR A 74 5.51 -0.72 19.54
N LEU A 75 5.06 -1.49 20.53
CA LEU A 75 4.78 -2.91 20.37
C LEU A 75 3.52 -3.14 19.53
N LEU A 76 3.60 -4.10 18.62
CA LEU A 76 2.48 -4.59 17.83
C LEU A 76 1.48 -5.35 18.70
N GLU A 77 0.38 -5.83 18.11
CA GLU A 77 -0.74 -6.42 18.85
C GLU A 77 -0.33 -7.62 19.72
N ASP A 78 0.74 -8.33 19.35
CA ASP A 78 1.36 -9.40 20.13
C ASP A 78 1.99 -8.97 21.46
N GLN A 79 2.04 -7.66 21.75
CA GLN A 79 2.66 -7.05 22.93
C GLN A 79 4.13 -7.46 23.13
N ALA A 80 4.82 -7.80 22.03
CA ALA A 80 6.18 -8.31 22.09
C ALA A 80 7.08 -7.72 21.01
N THR A 81 6.55 -7.46 19.82
CA THR A 81 7.36 -7.07 18.66
C THR A 81 7.27 -5.55 18.43
N PRO A 82 8.37 -4.79 18.53
CA PRO A 82 8.41 -3.40 18.08
C PRO A 82 8.14 -3.30 16.56
N ALA A 83 7.39 -2.28 16.14
CA ALA A 83 6.99 -2.13 14.73
C ALA A 83 8.19 -2.12 13.76
N TRP A 84 9.25 -1.40 14.10
CA TRP A 84 10.47 -1.35 13.27
C TRP A 84 11.14 -2.72 13.10
N GLN A 85 11.12 -3.56 14.14
CA GLN A 85 11.66 -4.92 14.05
C GLN A 85 10.83 -5.78 13.12
N ARG A 86 9.50 -5.59 13.10
CA ARG A 86 8.62 -6.34 12.19
C ARG A 86 8.88 -5.96 10.74
N VAL A 87 9.10 -4.68 10.44
CA VAL A 87 9.45 -4.26 9.08
C VAL A 87 10.82 -4.82 8.66
N ALA A 88 11.83 -4.74 9.53
CA ALA A 88 13.14 -5.32 9.27
C ALA A 88 13.07 -6.84 9.03
N LEU A 89 12.15 -7.55 9.70
CA LEU A 89 11.91 -8.97 9.50
C LEU A 89 11.44 -9.30 8.08
N TYR A 90 10.53 -8.52 7.49
CA TYR A 90 10.09 -8.76 6.10
C TYR A 90 11.27 -8.73 5.11
N TRP A 91 12.19 -7.79 5.30
CA TRP A 91 13.41 -7.69 4.50
C TRP A 91 14.40 -8.83 4.74
N ARG A 92 14.61 -9.21 6.01
CA ARG A 92 15.59 -10.23 6.40
C ARG A 92 15.16 -11.63 5.95
N GLU A 93 13.91 -12.03 6.17
CA GLU A 93 13.44 -13.38 5.87
C GLU A 93 13.30 -13.66 4.37
N THR A 94 13.06 -12.62 3.57
CA THR A 94 13.08 -12.73 2.11
C THR A 94 14.49 -12.78 1.53
N GLY A 95 15.51 -12.45 2.34
CA GLY A 95 16.89 -12.26 1.91
C GLY A 95 17.11 -11.01 1.05
N LEU A 96 16.06 -10.21 0.81
CA LEU A 96 16.12 -9.01 -0.03
C LEU A 96 16.99 -7.92 0.59
N LEU A 97 17.09 -7.88 1.92
CA LEU A 97 17.93 -6.93 2.65
C LEU A 97 19.37 -6.95 2.12
N SER A 98 19.96 -8.13 1.99
CA SER A 98 21.34 -8.31 1.50
C SER A 98 21.53 -8.00 0.01
N ARG A 99 20.44 -8.01 -0.78
CA ARG A 99 20.49 -7.82 -2.24
C ARG A 99 20.29 -6.36 -2.67
N LEU A 100 19.88 -5.48 -1.77
CA LEU A 100 19.68 -4.07 -2.08
C LEU A 100 20.99 -3.39 -2.48
N GLY A 101 22.12 -3.79 -1.89
CA GLY A 101 23.45 -3.21 -2.18
C GLY A 101 23.57 -1.72 -1.84
N VAL A 102 22.60 -1.16 -1.13
CA VAL A 102 22.51 0.26 -0.74
C VAL A 102 21.94 0.38 0.66
N GLY A 103 22.33 1.44 1.38
CA GLY A 103 21.90 1.70 2.77
C GLY A 103 22.65 0.86 3.81
N ASP A 104 22.48 1.22 5.09
CA ASP A 104 23.06 0.49 6.23
C ASP A 104 22.23 -0.78 6.53
N THR A 105 22.22 -1.72 5.58
CA THR A 105 21.49 -2.99 5.69
C THR A 105 22.05 -3.89 6.79
N ASP A 106 23.35 -3.77 7.06
CA ASP A 106 24.05 -4.47 8.15
C ASP A 106 23.47 -4.10 9.52
N SER A 107 23.11 -2.83 9.73
CA SER A 107 22.45 -2.42 10.97
C SER A 107 21.15 -3.18 11.23
N CYS A 108 20.34 -3.45 10.19
CA CYS A 108 19.10 -4.22 10.34
C CYS A 108 19.31 -5.73 10.52
N LEU A 109 20.44 -6.26 10.07
CA LEU A 109 20.85 -7.64 10.36
C LEU A 109 21.37 -7.76 11.80
N ALA A 110 22.09 -6.75 12.29
CA ALA A 110 22.73 -6.74 13.61
C ALA A 110 21.79 -6.31 14.74
N ALA A 111 20.77 -5.49 14.48
CA ALA A 111 19.90 -4.90 15.52
C ALA A 111 19.22 -5.89 16.49
N PRO A 112 18.87 -7.15 16.11
CA PRO A 112 18.40 -8.14 17.08
C PRO A 112 19.44 -8.58 18.12
N LEU A 113 20.73 -8.41 17.82
CA LEU A 113 21.87 -8.80 18.67
C LEU A 113 22.51 -7.59 19.37
N ASP A 114 22.47 -6.42 18.73
CA ASP A 114 23.02 -5.17 19.24
C ASP A 114 21.97 -4.04 19.17
N PRO A 115 21.32 -3.69 20.30
CA PRO A 115 20.37 -2.61 20.37
C PRO A 115 20.93 -1.24 19.94
N ALA A 116 22.26 -1.03 19.99
CA ALA A 116 22.87 0.21 19.52
C ALA A 116 22.69 0.44 18.02
N MET A 117 22.40 -0.61 17.25
CA MET A 117 22.11 -0.51 15.81
C MET A 117 20.67 -0.10 15.50
N ALA A 118 19.76 -0.11 16.49
CA ALA A 118 18.35 0.16 16.27
C ALA A 118 18.06 1.52 15.59
N PRO A 119 18.69 2.65 15.98
CA PRO A 119 18.45 3.93 15.29
C PRO A 119 18.81 3.89 13.79
N ARG A 120 19.91 3.21 13.43
CA ARG A 120 20.36 3.08 12.04
C ARG A 120 19.40 2.20 11.23
N CYS A 121 18.97 1.07 11.81
CA CYS A 121 17.97 0.23 11.15
C CYS A 121 16.63 0.94 10.99
N ARG A 122 16.22 1.75 11.99
CA ARG A 122 15.00 2.57 11.90
C ARG A 122 15.09 3.62 10.79
N SER A 123 16.25 4.25 10.59
CA SER A 123 16.47 5.13 9.42
C SER A 123 16.31 4.36 8.10
N PHE A 124 16.90 3.16 7.99
CA PHE A 124 16.69 2.30 6.82
C PHE A 124 15.20 1.99 6.57
N VAL A 125 14.45 1.63 7.62
CA VAL A 125 13.02 1.32 7.51
C VAL A 125 12.19 2.51 6.98
N VAL A 126 12.57 3.74 7.31
CA VAL A 126 11.93 4.97 6.81
C VAL A 126 12.32 5.27 5.36
N ASP A 127 13.62 5.17 5.04
CA ASP A 127 14.15 5.62 3.75
C ASP A 127 13.84 4.64 2.61
N TYR A 128 13.62 3.36 2.92
CA TYR A 128 13.38 2.30 1.94
C TYR A 128 11.96 1.76 2.02
N ALA A 129 11.14 2.11 1.03
CA ALA A 129 9.76 1.62 0.91
C ALA A 129 9.70 0.09 0.92
N TRP A 130 8.99 -0.47 1.89
CA TRP A 130 8.98 -1.92 2.17
C TRP A 130 7.74 -2.65 1.67
N SER A 131 6.87 -2.00 0.88
CA SER A 131 5.66 -2.62 0.32
C SER A 131 5.98 -3.83 -0.57
N ALA A 132 7.04 -3.76 -1.37
CA ALA A 132 7.47 -4.88 -2.21
C ALA A 132 8.06 -6.02 -1.36
N ALA A 133 8.87 -5.70 -0.34
CA ALA A 133 9.39 -6.69 0.59
C ALA A 133 8.26 -7.41 1.34
N PHE A 134 7.22 -6.69 1.77
CA PHE A 134 6.03 -7.28 2.38
C PHE A 134 5.27 -8.24 1.44
N VAL A 135 5.06 -7.85 0.17
CA VAL A 135 4.43 -8.74 -0.82
C VAL A 135 5.31 -9.97 -1.06
N SER A 136 6.62 -9.79 -1.25
CA SER A 136 7.58 -10.90 -1.38
C SER A 136 7.53 -11.84 -0.19
N TRP A 137 7.56 -11.30 1.03
CA TRP A 137 7.46 -12.06 2.26
C TRP A 137 6.14 -12.84 2.33
N THR A 138 5.03 -12.20 1.99
CA THR A 138 3.71 -12.86 1.96
C THR A 138 3.67 -14.03 0.97
N MET A 139 4.17 -13.81 -0.25
CA MET A 139 4.21 -14.86 -1.29
C MET A 139 5.15 -16.01 -0.91
N GLN A 140 6.29 -15.71 -0.27
CA GLN A 140 7.23 -16.70 0.27
C GLN A 140 6.55 -17.54 1.36
N ARG A 141 5.92 -16.89 2.35
CA ARG A 141 5.22 -17.57 3.46
C ARG A 141 4.01 -18.38 2.99
N ALA A 142 3.32 -17.93 1.95
CA ALA A 142 2.21 -18.67 1.33
C ALA A 142 2.69 -19.78 0.37
N GLY A 143 4.00 -19.89 0.11
CA GLY A 143 4.57 -20.90 -0.78
C GLY A 143 4.05 -20.80 -2.22
N VAL A 144 3.98 -19.58 -2.77
CA VAL A 144 3.44 -19.34 -4.11
C VAL A 144 4.44 -19.77 -5.19
N PRO A 145 4.10 -20.77 -6.02
CA PRO A 145 5.02 -21.27 -7.05
C PRO A 145 5.34 -20.23 -8.12
N GLY A 146 6.59 -20.20 -8.57
CA GLY A 146 7.04 -19.31 -9.66
C GLY A 146 7.13 -17.83 -9.29
N PHE A 147 6.76 -17.43 -8.07
CA PHE A 147 6.90 -16.05 -7.64
C PHE A 147 8.38 -15.69 -7.41
N ARG A 148 8.91 -14.72 -8.17
CA ARG A 148 10.28 -14.21 -7.97
C ARG A 148 10.27 -13.08 -6.94
N LEU A 149 10.93 -13.29 -5.80
CA LEU A 149 11.07 -12.27 -4.77
C LEU A 149 11.84 -11.05 -5.31
N SER A 150 11.35 -9.85 -5.02
CA SER A 150 12.00 -8.59 -5.39
C SER A 150 11.70 -7.47 -4.38
N ALA A 151 12.60 -6.50 -4.30
CA ALA A 151 12.39 -5.24 -3.60
C ALA A 151 11.61 -4.21 -4.45
N SER A 152 11.18 -4.57 -5.66
CA SER A 152 10.50 -3.69 -6.62
C SER A 152 9.22 -4.31 -7.16
N HIS A 153 8.09 -3.61 -7.02
CA HIS A 153 6.81 -4.03 -7.61
C HIS A 153 6.85 -4.08 -9.13
N MET A 154 7.67 -3.24 -9.77
CA MET A 154 7.83 -3.23 -11.22
C MET A 154 8.37 -4.57 -11.73
N ASP A 155 9.15 -5.31 -10.93
CA ASP A 155 9.66 -6.62 -11.34
C ASP A 155 8.55 -7.68 -11.40
N TYR A 156 7.60 -7.67 -10.46
CA TYR A 156 6.45 -8.56 -10.49
C TYR A 156 5.60 -8.33 -11.75
N VAL A 157 5.34 -7.05 -12.04
CA VAL A 157 4.60 -6.61 -13.21
C VAL A 157 5.33 -7.03 -14.48
N ARG A 158 6.63 -6.76 -14.55
CA ARG A 158 7.47 -7.12 -15.70
C ARG A 158 7.51 -8.63 -15.94
N ASP A 159 7.62 -9.43 -14.88
CA ASP A 159 7.59 -10.88 -14.98
C ASP A 159 6.25 -11.38 -15.54
N ALA A 160 5.13 -10.86 -15.03
CA ALA A 160 3.81 -11.20 -15.52
C ALA A 160 3.61 -10.83 -17.00
N PHE A 161 4.17 -9.70 -17.47
CA PHE A 161 4.07 -9.30 -18.87
C PHE A 161 5.03 -10.05 -19.81
N ARG A 162 6.25 -10.37 -19.38
CA ARG A 162 7.31 -10.90 -20.26
C ARG A 162 7.49 -12.40 -20.23
N ALA A 163 7.25 -13.01 -19.08
CA ALA A 163 7.38 -14.43 -18.87
C ALA A 163 6.09 -14.98 -18.23
N PRO A 164 4.91 -14.75 -18.85
CA PRO A 164 3.64 -15.19 -18.30
C PRO A 164 3.62 -16.69 -18.04
N GLU A 165 4.39 -17.50 -18.76
CA GLU A 165 4.53 -18.94 -18.54
C GLU A 165 5.31 -19.33 -17.28
N ARG A 166 6.13 -18.42 -16.72
CA ARG A 166 6.89 -18.61 -15.48
C ARG A 166 6.31 -17.85 -14.29
N SER A 167 5.53 -16.80 -14.55
CA SER A 167 4.88 -16.00 -13.52
C SER A 167 3.63 -16.69 -12.95
N PRO A 168 3.37 -16.57 -11.63
CA PRO A 168 2.11 -17.00 -11.04
C PRO A 168 0.93 -16.08 -11.41
N PHE A 169 1.20 -14.94 -12.04
CA PHE A 169 0.21 -13.92 -12.34
C PHE A 169 0.00 -13.71 -13.85
N LEU A 170 -1.23 -13.35 -14.19
CA LEU A 170 -1.60 -12.81 -15.50
C LEU A 170 -1.93 -11.31 -15.36
N PRO A 171 -1.31 -10.42 -16.15
CA PRO A 171 -1.61 -8.99 -16.07
C PRO A 171 -2.91 -8.67 -16.81
N VAL A 172 -3.86 -8.02 -16.14
CA VAL A 172 -5.12 -7.57 -16.76
C VAL A 172 -5.43 -6.13 -16.39
N ASP A 173 -6.24 -5.48 -17.23
CA ASP A 173 -6.74 -4.12 -16.96
C ASP A 173 -7.69 -4.14 -15.74
N PRO A 174 -7.38 -3.41 -14.65
CA PRO A 174 -8.21 -3.39 -13.45
C PRO A 174 -9.61 -2.81 -13.71
N ALA A 175 -9.80 -1.98 -14.74
CA ALA A 175 -11.12 -1.45 -15.09
C ALA A 175 -12.09 -2.51 -15.65
N LEU A 176 -11.55 -3.63 -16.14
CA LEU A 176 -12.31 -4.71 -16.79
C LEU A 176 -12.34 -6.00 -15.97
N ALA A 177 -11.58 -6.08 -14.88
CA ALA A 177 -11.40 -7.31 -14.12
C ALA A 177 -12.29 -7.39 -12.87
N THR A 178 -12.75 -8.60 -12.59
CA THR A 178 -13.35 -8.96 -11.29
C THR A 178 -12.24 -9.41 -10.36
N PRO A 179 -11.87 -8.68 -9.30
CA PRO A 179 -10.83 -9.11 -8.36
C PRO A 179 -11.22 -10.42 -7.65
N ALA A 180 -10.20 -11.20 -7.30
CA ALA A 180 -10.31 -12.44 -6.56
C ALA A 180 -9.22 -12.50 -5.50
N GLN A 181 -9.44 -13.33 -4.49
CA GLN A 181 -8.49 -13.57 -3.42
C GLN A 181 -7.13 -14.00 -3.97
N GLY A 182 -6.05 -13.41 -3.45
CA GLY A 182 -4.67 -13.66 -3.87
C GLY A 182 -4.17 -12.82 -5.05
N ASP A 183 -5.04 -12.06 -5.73
CA ASP A 183 -4.62 -11.09 -6.75
C ASP A 183 -3.81 -9.94 -6.14
N LEU A 184 -3.00 -9.26 -6.97
CA LEU A 184 -2.35 -8.00 -6.60
C LEU A 184 -2.94 -6.85 -7.43
N LEU A 185 -3.52 -5.84 -6.78
CA LEU A 185 -3.91 -4.60 -7.45
C LEU A 185 -2.79 -3.58 -7.31
N CYS A 186 -2.22 -3.16 -8.45
CA CYS A 186 -1.04 -2.31 -8.49
C CYS A 186 -1.32 -0.94 -9.10
N HIS A 187 -0.67 0.08 -8.55
CA HIS A 187 -0.69 1.44 -9.07
C HIS A 187 0.71 2.01 -9.23
N VAL A 188 0.85 2.98 -10.13
CA VAL A 188 2.08 3.76 -10.28
C VAL A 188 2.13 4.83 -9.19
N ARG A 189 3.32 5.04 -8.62
CA ARG A 189 3.63 6.14 -7.71
C ARG A 189 4.32 7.26 -8.50
N GLY A 190 3.99 8.50 -8.19
CA GLY A 190 4.67 9.67 -8.76
C GLY A 190 3.74 10.82 -9.10
N SER A 191 4.34 11.97 -9.41
CA SER A 191 3.66 13.22 -9.75
C SER A 191 3.45 13.45 -11.26
N GLY A 192 4.07 12.63 -12.11
CA GLY A 192 3.91 12.70 -13.57
C GLY A 192 2.53 12.26 -14.05
N ASP A 193 2.29 12.23 -15.36
CA ASP A 193 0.99 11.85 -15.90
C ASP A 193 0.55 10.44 -15.47
N ALA A 194 -0.77 10.23 -15.37
CA ALA A 194 -1.32 8.91 -15.11
C ALA A 194 -1.07 7.99 -16.32
N LEU A 195 -0.46 6.83 -16.07
CA LEU A 195 -0.08 5.88 -17.11
C LEU A 195 -1.21 4.89 -17.42
N GLY A 196 -1.96 4.46 -16.40
CA GLY A 196 -2.93 3.38 -16.51
C GLY A 196 -2.33 2.07 -17.08
N PHE A 197 -3.20 1.14 -17.47
CA PHE A 197 -2.79 -0.17 -17.96
C PHE A 197 -2.00 -0.12 -19.27
N THR A 198 -2.49 0.63 -20.27
CA THR A 198 -1.82 0.75 -21.58
C THR A 198 -0.44 1.41 -21.46
N GLY A 199 -0.30 2.46 -20.64
CA GLY A 199 0.99 3.11 -20.39
C GLY A 199 1.96 2.17 -19.69
N LEU A 200 1.51 1.49 -18.64
CA LEU A 200 2.31 0.52 -17.91
C LEU A 200 2.76 -0.65 -18.79
N GLN A 201 1.89 -1.18 -19.65
CA GLN A 201 2.25 -2.27 -20.57
C GLN A 201 3.41 -1.88 -21.51
N ARG A 202 3.50 -0.61 -21.92
CA ARG A 202 4.63 -0.11 -22.72
C ARG A 202 5.91 -0.09 -21.91
N ILE A 203 5.88 0.44 -20.69
CA ILE A 203 7.04 0.50 -19.79
C ILE A 203 7.51 -0.90 -19.40
N ALA A 204 6.57 -1.83 -19.18
CA ALA A 204 6.89 -3.22 -18.86
C ALA A 204 7.68 -3.93 -19.95
N LYS A 205 7.69 -3.44 -21.20
CA LYS A 205 8.58 -3.95 -22.28
C LYS A 205 10.00 -3.40 -22.23
N GLY A 206 10.22 -2.25 -21.58
CA GLY A 206 11.52 -1.59 -21.40
C GLY A 206 12.22 -1.91 -20.07
N ARG A 207 13.49 -1.56 -19.94
CA ARG A 207 14.28 -1.87 -18.72
C ARG A 207 14.13 -0.82 -17.60
N ASP A 208 13.43 0.27 -17.88
CA ASP A 208 13.32 1.40 -16.96
C ASP A 208 12.67 1.01 -15.63
N GLY A 209 13.17 1.60 -14.54
CA GLY A 209 12.52 1.51 -13.24
C GLY A 209 11.21 2.30 -13.22
N LEU A 210 10.25 1.85 -12.42
CA LEU A 210 9.02 2.59 -12.17
C LEU A 210 8.64 2.44 -10.71
N SER A 211 8.45 3.56 -10.02
CA SER A 211 7.95 3.53 -8.64
C SER A 211 6.49 3.06 -8.68
N MET A 212 6.21 1.97 -7.98
CA MET A 212 4.91 1.32 -7.98
C MET A 212 4.56 0.85 -6.58
N HIS A 213 3.30 0.46 -6.41
CA HIS A 213 2.78 -0.16 -5.21
C HIS A 213 1.74 -1.21 -5.58
N CYS A 214 1.66 -2.30 -4.82
CA CYS A 214 0.62 -3.30 -4.96
C CYS A 214 0.00 -3.62 -3.59
N ASP A 215 -1.33 -3.69 -3.56
CA ASP A 215 -2.10 -4.25 -2.44
C ASP A 215 -2.56 -5.68 -2.79
N ILE A 216 -2.58 -6.58 -1.82
CA ILE A 216 -3.04 -7.98 -1.96
C ILE A 216 -4.55 -8.04 -1.75
N VAL A 217 -5.31 -8.55 -2.71
CA VAL A 217 -6.75 -8.81 -2.52
C VAL A 217 -6.92 -9.99 -1.56
N VAL A 218 -7.42 -9.73 -0.35
CA VAL A 218 -7.65 -10.77 0.67
C VAL A 218 -9.09 -11.32 0.64
N ALA A 219 -10.05 -10.54 0.12
CA ALA A 219 -11.41 -10.99 -0.16
C ALA A 219 -12.08 -10.10 -1.20
N ALA A 220 -13.04 -10.64 -1.94
CA ALA A 220 -13.90 -9.90 -2.85
C ALA A 220 -15.36 -10.29 -2.66
N ASN A 221 -16.20 -9.32 -2.34
CA ASN A 221 -17.63 -9.46 -2.10
C ASN A 221 -18.02 -10.50 -1.02
N PRO A 222 -17.31 -10.60 0.13
CA PRO A 222 -17.68 -11.53 1.19
C PRO A 222 -19.12 -11.25 1.66
N GLY A 223 -19.96 -12.30 1.69
CA GLY A 223 -21.36 -12.15 2.10
C GLY A 223 -22.21 -11.24 1.20
N GLY A 224 -21.75 -10.86 0.01
CA GLY A 224 -22.50 -9.98 -0.91
C GLY A 224 -22.42 -8.48 -0.60
N ASP A 225 -21.43 -8.04 0.19
CA ASP A 225 -21.30 -6.66 0.67
C ASP A 225 -20.82 -5.62 -0.38
N SER A 226 -20.59 -6.05 -1.61
CA SER A 226 -20.10 -5.24 -2.73
C SER A 226 -18.78 -4.52 -2.43
N THR A 227 -17.86 -5.18 -1.72
CA THR A 227 -16.56 -4.62 -1.33
C THR A 227 -15.41 -5.58 -1.65
N ALA A 228 -14.32 -5.06 -2.21
CA ALA A 228 -13.03 -5.73 -2.23
C ALA A 228 -12.19 -5.23 -1.05
N TYR A 229 -11.56 -6.19 -0.38
CA TYR A 229 -10.69 -5.98 0.77
C TYR A 229 -9.26 -6.25 0.32
N LEU A 230 -8.41 -5.23 0.41
CA LEU A 230 -7.02 -5.33 -0.03
C LEU A 230 -6.09 -4.98 1.12
N VAL A 231 -4.98 -5.69 1.29
CA VAL A 231 -3.98 -5.46 2.34
C VAL A 231 -2.63 -5.15 1.70
N GLY A 232 -2.03 -4.03 2.09
CA GLY A 232 -0.70 -3.63 1.64
C GLY A 232 0.21 -3.27 2.81
N GLY A 233 1.48 -3.66 2.70
CA GLY A 233 2.56 -3.17 3.57
C GLY A 233 3.04 -1.79 3.10
N ASN A 234 3.56 -0.98 4.01
CA ASN A 234 3.98 0.41 3.77
C ASN A 234 2.88 1.25 3.09
N VAL A 235 1.63 1.03 3.49
CA VAL A 235 0.48 1.88 3.15
C VAL A 235 0.18 2.70 4.39
N GLN A 236 0.42 4.01 4.32
CA GLN A 236 0.36 4.89 5.50
C GLN A 236 1.25 4.40 6.66
N GLN A 237 2.49 3.98 6.34
CA GLN A 237 3.49 3.50 7.30
C GLN A 237 3.10 2.24 8.10
N ALA A 238 2.17 1.43 7.62
CA ALA A 238 1.72 0.21 8.31
C ALA A 238 1.30 -0.90 7.32
N VAL A 239 0.84 -2.04 7.86
CA VAL A 239 0.09 -3.06 7.10
C VAL A 239 -1.40 -2.70 7.11
N THR A 240 -1.80 -1.93 6.10
CA THR A 240 -3.10 -1.26 6.06
C THR A 240 -4.05 -1.94 5.08
N MET A 241 -5.30 -2.06 5.50
CA MET A 241 -6.38 -2.55 4.64
C MET A 241 -7.00 -1.40 3.85
N ARG A 242 -7.38 -1.64 2.61
CA ARG A 242 -8.09 -0.73 1.73
C ARG A 242 -9.41 -1.36 1.32
N LEU A 243 -10.50 -0.60 1.44
CA LEU A 243 -11.83 -1.01 1.01
C LEU A 243 -12.18 -0.35 -0.32
N LEU A 244 -12.37 -1.17 -1.36
CA LEU A 244 -12.75 -0.69 -2.70
C LEU A 244 -14.15 -1.17 -3.06
N PRO A 245 -15.04 -0.28 -3.55
CA PRO A 245 -16.38 -0.66 -3.97
C PRO A 245 -16.37 -1.59 -5.20
N LEU A 246 -17.26 -2.58 -5.19
CA LEU A 246 -17.55 -3.47 -6.31
C LEU A 246 -18.96 -3.20 -6.87
N ASN A 247 -19.15 -3.47 -8.15
CA ASN A 247 -20.47 -3.45 -8.79
C ASN A 247 -21.16 -4.82 -8.68
N ARG A 248 -22.41 -4.91 -9.17
CA ARG A 248 -23.19 -6.16 -9.16
C ARG A 248 -22.56 -7.32 -9.93
N LYS A 249 -21.62 -7.05 -10.84
CA LYS A 249 -20.83 -8.06 -11.59
C LYS A 249 -19.55 -8.47 -10.84
N GLY A 250 -19.30 -7.90 -9.66
CA GLY A 250 -18.11 -8.14 -8.84
C GLY A 250 -16.86 -7.39 -9.31
N ALA A 251 -16.93 -6.56 -10.35
CA ALA A 251 -15.80 -5.76 -10.82
C ALA A 251 -15.69 -4.45 -10.02
N PHE A 252 -14.49 -3.85 -9.99
CA PHE A 252 -14.28 -2.56 -9.33
C PHE A 252 -15.26 -1.50 -9.86
N TRP A 253 -15.87 -0.74 -8.96
CA TRP A 253 -16.87 0.27 -9.30
C TRP A 253 -16.37 1.67 -9.00
N GLY A 254 -16.16 2.49 -10.03
CA GLY A 254 -15.64 3.84 -9.83
C GLY A 254 -14.23 3.82 -9.21
N LEU A 255 -13.37 2.91 -9.69
CA LEU A 255 -11.97 2.84 -9.28
C LEU A 255 -11.32 4.20 -9.57
N LEU A 256 -11.09 4.98 -8.51
CA LEU A 256 -10.74 6.39 -8.64
C LEU A 256 -9.34 6.52 -9.22
N GLN A 257 -9.28 6.94 -10.47
CA GLN A 257 -8.01 7.22 -11.14
C GLN A 257 -7.46 8.58 -10.69
N ARG A 258 -6.13 8.66 -10.62
CA ARG A 258 -5.41 9.93 -10.54
C ARG A 258 -5.49 10.60 -11.91
N ASN A 259 -5.88 11.86 -11.95
CA ASN A 259 -5.95 12.62 -13.19
C ASN A 259 -4.79 13.63 -13.21
N SER A 260 -4.08 13.71 -14.34
CA SER A 260 -3.12 14.78 -14.59
C SER A 260 -3.81 16.14 -14.48
N GLY A 261 -3.29 17.03 -13.63
CA GLY A 261 -3.85 18.38 -13.43
C GLY A 261 -5.03 18.47 -12.46
N GLY A 262 -5.39 17.39 -11.77
CA GLY A 262 -6.35 17.48 -10.65
C GLY A 262 -5.81 18.37 -9.53
N ALA A 263 -6.71 19.15 -8.90
CA ALA A 263 -6.32 19.98 -7.76
C ALA A 263 -5.74 19.10 -6.64
N PRO A 264 -4.62 19.49 -6.01
CA PRO A 264 -3.97 18.68 -4.99
C PRO A 264 -4.86 18.54 -3.75
N CYS A 265 -4.67 17.45 -3.02
CA CYS A 265 -5.17 17.30 -1.66
C CYS A 265 -4.39 18.24 -0.74
N THR A 266 -5.07 19.24 -0.18
CA THR A 266 -4.53 20.23 0.76
C THR A 266 -5.62 20.62 1.77
N PRO A 267 -5.27 21.28 2.90
CA PRO A 267 -6.28 21.82 3.81
C PRO A 267 -7.30 22.76 3.13
N ASP A 268 -6.90 23.49 2.07
CA ASP A 268 -7.80 24.37 1.32
C ASP A 268 -8.69 23.62 0.31
N ASN A 269 -8.44 22.33 0.10
CA ASN A 269 -9.14 21.49 -0.86
C ASN A 269 -9.29 20.04 -0.35
N GLU A 270 -9.89 19.90 0.82
CA GLU A 270 -10.08 18.59 1.47
C GLU A 270 -10.86 17.60 0.60
N ALA A 271 -11.77 18.09 -0.25
CA ALA A 271 -12.56 17.23 -1.16
C ALA A 271 -11.70 16.47 -2.18
N ALA A 272 -10.47 16.94 -2.46
CA ALA A 272 -9.52 16.21 -3.31
C ALA A 272 -8.76 15.10 -2.55
N CYS A 273 -8.82 15.08 -1.21
CA CYS A 273 -8.14 14.09 -0.38
C CYS A 273 -8.87 12.76 -0.41
N ASN A 274 -8.27 11.78 -1.09
CA ASN A 274 -8.81 10.44 -1.18
C ASN A 274 -7.66 9.45 -1.38
N PHE A 275 -7.33 8.66 -0.36
CA PHE A 275 -6.26 7.67 -0.46
C PHE A 275 -6.55 6.58 -1.48
N ASN A 276 -7.82 6.31 -1.85
CA ASN A 276 -8.21 5.36 -2.91
C ASN A 276 -8.01 5.92 -4.32
N ARG A 277 -7.74 7.22 -4.46
CA ARG A 277 -7.37 7.83 -5.75
C ARG A 277 -5.92 7.53 -6.06
N GLN A 278 -5.68 6.61 -6.99
CA GLN A 278 -4.34 6.22 -7.42
C GLN A 278 -4.31 6.10 -8.95
N ASP A 279 -3.12 6.01 -9.54
CA ASP A 279 -2.95 5.59 -10.93
C ASP A 279 -3.01 4.07 -11.02
N TRP A 280 -4.20 3.51 -10.79
CA TRP A 280 -4.44 2.06 -10.78
C TRP A 280 -4.20 1.51 -12.19
N ALA A 281 -3.09 0.78 -12.32
CA ALA A 281 -2.51 0.49 -13.62
C ALA A 281 -2.59 -0.99 -13.99
N VAL A 282 -2.57 -1.94 -13.05
CA VAL A 282 -2.70 -3.36 -13.39
C VAL A 282 -3.29 -4.15 -12.24
N LEU A 283 -4.15 -5.11 -12.56
CA LEU A 283 -4.46 -6.22 -11.66
C LEU A 283 -3.62 -7.42 -12.10
N LEU A 284 -2.71 -7.87 -11.25
CA LEU A 284 -2.01 -9.13 -11.44
C LEU A 284 -2.91 -10.25 -10.91
N LYS A 285 -3.57 -10.93 -11.85
CA LYS A 285 -4.49 -12.02 -11.58
C LYS A 285 -3.76 -13.28 -11.20
N LEU A 286 -3.98 -13.79 -9.99
CA LEU A 286 -3.39 -15.05 -9.58
C LEU A 286 -3.95 -16.17 -10.45
N LYS A 287 -3.05 -16.98 -11.01
CA LYS A 287 -3.47 -18.13 -11.80
C LYS A 287 -4.24 -19.15 -10.97
N PRO A 288 -5.15 -19.92 -11.59
CA PRO A 288 -5.81 -21.04 -10.92
C PRO A 288 -4.80 -22.02 -10.33
N ALA A 289 -5.17 -22.70 -9.23
CA ALA A 289 -4.29 -23.63 -8.51
C ALA A 289 -3.68 -24.72 -9.43
N ALA A 290 -4.44 -25.21 -10.42
CA ALA A 290 -3.95 -26.19 -11.38
C ALA A 290 -2.80 -25.68 -12.26
N GLU A 291 -2.79 -24.39 -12.61
CA GLU A 291 -1.70 -23.77 -13.35
C GLU A 291 -0.50 -23.45 -12.45
N LEU A 292 -0.75 -22.99 -11.22
CA LEU A 292 0.31 -22.76 -10.24
C LEU A 292 1.07 -24.05 -9.91
N ALA A 293 0.39 -25.20 -9.82
CA ALA A 293 1.02 -26.49 -9.61
C ALA A 293 2.03 -26.85 -10.72
N ARG A 294 1.80 -26.40 -11.96
CA ARG A 294 2.74 -26.62 -13.08
C ARG A 294 4.03 -25.82 -12.93
N LEU A 295 3.96 -24.64 -12.30
CA LEU A 295 5.13 -23.81 -12.00
C LEU A 295 6.03 -24.43 -10.91
N GLN A 296 5.48 -25.30 -10.05
CA GLN A 296 6.28 -26.04 -9.07
C GLN A 296 7.19 -27.06 -9.76
N GLY A 297 6.67 -27.76 -10.77
CA GLY A 297 7.38 -28.81 -11.50
C GLY A 297 8.54 -28.28 -12.36
N THR A 298 8.54 -27.00 -12.73
CA THR A 298 9.69 -26.37 -13.43
C THR A 298 10.80 -25.92 -12.49
N SER A 299 10.54 -25.84 -11.17
CA SER A 299 11.49 -25.38 -10.16
C SER A 299 12.37 -26.49 -9.58
N SER A 300 12.17 -27.75 -9.99
CA SER A 300 12.90 -28.93 -9.50
C SER A 300 14.16 -29.28 -10.33
N ALA A 301 14.47 -28.53 -11.39
CA ALA A 301 15.73 -28.69 -12.11
C ALA A 301 16.84 -27.95 -11.37
N PRO A 302 18.02 -28.56 -11.10
CA PRO A 302 19.12 -27.86 -10.46
C PRO A 302 19.56 -26.72 -11.38
N GLU A 303 19.43 -25.50 -10.89
CA GLU A 303 19.85 -24.31 -11.61
C GLU A 303 21.38 -24.36 -11.74
N SER A 304 21.85 -24.71 -12.94
CA SER A 304 23.25 -24.52 -13.33
C SER A 304 23.56 -23.03 -13.19
N THR A 305 24.50 -22.74 -12.28
CA THR A 305 25.02 -21.41 -11.94
C THR A 305 25.10 -20.50 -13.17
N PRO A 306 24.38 -19.36 -13.21
CA PRO A 306 24.59 -18.39 -14.26
C PRO A 306 25.94 -17.71 -14.03
N THR A 307 26.74 -17.67 -15.09
CA THR A 307 27.95 -16.83 -15.20
C THR A 307 27.59 -15.38 -14.84
N PRO A 308 28.41 -14.65 -14.07
CA PRO A 308 28.12 -13.26 -13.71
C PRO A 308 27.97 -12.41 -14.97
N PRO A 309 26.95 -11.55 -15.09
CA PRO A 309 26.92 -10.56 -16.16
C PRO A 309 28.08 -9.58 -15.96
N GLU A 310 28.79 -9.28 -17.04
CA GLU A 310 29.81 -8.25 -17.09
C GLU A 310 29.24 -6.91 -16.58
N HIS A 311 29.97 -6.35 -15.63
CA HIS A 311 29.75 -5.03 -15.06
C HIS A 311 29.91 -3.99 -16.18
N ASN A 312 28.80 -3.40 -16.62
CA ASN A 312 28.87 -2.13 -17.33
C ASN A 312 28.73 -1.04 -16.27
N ASP A 313 29.82 -0.28 -16.07
CA ASP A 313 29.88 0.95 -15.29
C ASP A 313 28.93 1.99 -15.90
N GLY A 314 27.65 1.87 -15.56
CA GLY A 314 26.66 2.93 -15.68
C GLY A 314 26.33 3.37 -14.27
N ASP A 315 26.88 4.50 -13.86
CA ASP A 315 26.59 5.14 -12.57
C ASP A 315 25.08 5.09 -12.26
N PRO A 316 24.66 4.66 -11.07
CA PRO A 316 23.27 4.76 -10.68
C PRO A 316 22.89 6.24 -10.60
N VAL A 317 21.94 6.65 -11.44
CA VAL A 317 21.28 7.95 -11.31
C VAL A 317 20.52 7.96 -9.99
N LEU A 318 21.17 8.53 -8.97
CA LEU A 318 20.58 8.90 -7.68
C LEU A 318 19.34 9.78 -7.93
N PRO A 319 18.29 9.70 -7.10
CA PRO A 319 17.37 10.81 -6.96
C PRO A 319 18.19 12.01 -6.48
N GLN A 320 18.35 13.01 -7.34
CA GLN A 320 18.95 14.27 -6.95
C GLN A 320 18.05 14.88 -5.87
N ALA A 321 18.59 15.05 -4.66
CA ALA A 321 18.01 15.96 -3.69
C ALA A 321 17.84 17.34 -4.37
N PRO A 322 16.74 18.07 -4.13
CA PRO A 322 16.58 19.39 -4.70
C PRO A 322 17.80 20.24 -4.34
N VAL A 323 18.48 20.75 -5.37
CA VAL A 323 19.54 21.75 -5.23
C VAL A 323 18.99 22.89 -4.38
N PRO A 324 19.65 23.30 -3.27
CA PRO A 324 19.18 24.42 -2.50
C PRO A 324 19.25 25.65 -3.40
N SER A 325 18.07 26.20 -3.71
CA SER A 325 17.95 27.51 -4.34
C SER A 325 18.84 28.49 -3.58
N THR A 326 19.80 29.09 -4.27
CA THR A 326 20.57 30.23 -3.79
C THR A 326 19.59 31.29 -3.29
N GLY A 327 19.53 31.49 -1.97
CA GLY A 327 18.68 32.51 -1.34
C GLY A 327 17.95 32.11 -0.05
N ARG A 328 18.15 30.91 0.51
CA ARG A 328 17.56 30.58 1.81
C ARG A 328 18.42 31.08 2.97
N CYS A 329 17.79 31.86 3.85
CA CYS A 329 18.34 32.31 5.13
C CYS A 329 17.44 31.80 6.26
N CYS A 330 17.98 31.62 7.47
CA CYS A 330 17.21 31.13 8.62
C CYS A 330 16.74 32.27 9.54
N VAL A 331 15.51 32.15 10.05
CA VAL A 331 14.94 33.07 11.06
C VAL A 331 15.25 32.58 12.49
N GLN A 332 15.37 31.27 12.67
CA GLN A 332 15.78 30.61 13.92
C GLN A 332 16.91 29.64 13.58
N CYS A 333 18.16 30.06 13.79
CA CYS A 333 19.34 29.30 13.34
C CYS A 333 19.96 28.50 14.48
N VAL A 334 20.27 27.23 14.23
CA VAL A 334 21.01 26.35 15.15
C VAL A 334 22.52 26.57 14.96
N VAL A 335 23.26 26.61 16.06
CA VAL A 335 24.73 26.78 16.03
C VAL A 335 25.35 25.59 15.27
N GLY A 336 26.12 25.88 14.22
CA GLY A 336 26.77 24.88 13.35
C GLY A 336 26.02 24.55 12.04
N GLY A 337 24.83 25.10 11.81
CA GLY A 337 23.97 24.73 10.66
C GLY A 337 24.38 25.27 9.29
N GLY A 338 25.47 26.03 9.15
CA GLY A 338 26.01 26.48 7.85
C GLY A 338 25.15 27.44 7.01
N VAL A 339 23.90 27.73 7.41
CA VAL A 339 22.96 28.63 6.72
C VAL A 339 23.00 30.03 7.35
N PRO A 340 23.15 31.12 6.56
CA PRO A 340 23.20 32.48 7.09
C PRO A 340 21.83 32.98 7.61
N ARG A 341 21.86 33.88 8.60
CA ARG A 341 20.65 34.57 9.12
C ARG A 341 20.04 35.51 8.09
N CYS A 342 18.72 35.62 8.08
CA CYS A 342 18.04 36.59 7.21
C CYS A 342 18.34 38.03 7.62
N PRO A 343 18.49 38.97 6.67
CA PRO A 343 18.58 40.40 6.99
C PRO A 343 17.27 40.87 7.64
N ALA A 344 17.37 41.71 8.68
CA ALA A 344 16.22 42.28 9.36
C ALA A 344 15.45 43.20 8.41
N ALA A 345 14.14 42.99 8.26
CA ALA A 345 13.29 43.92 7.52
C ALA A 345 13.24 45.28 8.27
N PRO A 346 13.23 46.42 7.56
CA PRO A 346 12.99 47.71 8.20
C PRO A 346 11.58 47.70 8.81
N SER A 347 11.51 48.06 10.09
CA SER A 347 10.26 48.20 10.84
C SER A 347 9.29 49.13 10.10
N ALA A 348 8.18 48.58 9.63
CA ALA A 348 7.09 49.36 9.04
C ALA A 348 6.44 50.20 10.15
N THR A 349 6.51 51.52 10.02
CA THR A 349 5.73 52.46 10.83
C THR A 349 4.24 52.18 10.62
N PRO A 350 3.40 52.12 11.68
CA PRO A 350 1.98 51.88 11.51
C PRO A 350 1.33 52.99 10.67
N ALA A 351 0.59 52.61 9.63
CA ALA A 351 -0.26 53.53 8.89
C ALA A 351 -1.43 54.00 9.78
N PRO A 352 -1.85 55.28 9.68
CA PRO A 352 -2.99 55.78 10.45
C PRO A 352 -4.30 55.09 10.02
N PRO A 353 -5.27 54.94 10.94
CA PRO A 353 -6.53 54.25 10.66
C PRO A 353 -7.38 55.02 9.63
N ALA A 354 -8.02 54.27 8.74
CA ALA A 354 -8.96 54.80 7.75
C ALA A 354 -10.21 55.40 8.43
N PRO A 355 -10.80 56.47 7.88
CA PRO A 355 -12.01 57.08 8.43
C PRO A 355 -13.24 56.17 8.28
N VAL A 356 -14.05 56.13 9.34
CA VAL A 356 -15.29 55.35 9.44
C VAL A 356 -16.38 55.98 8.55
N PRO A 357 -17.14 55.20 7.75
CA PRO A 357 -18.28 55.72 6.99
C PRO A 357 -19.45 56.07 7.91
N GLU A 358 -19.92 57.32 7.85
CA GLU A 358 -21.15 57.76 8.53
C GLU A 358 -22.37 56.98 8.02
N THR A 359 -23.10 56.38 8.96
CA THR A 359 -24.36 55.69 8.71
C THR A 359 -25.47 56.73 8.53
N GLN A 360 -26.00 56.87 7.32
CA GLN A 360 -27.18 57.68 7.07
C GLN A 360 -28.40 57.09 7.79
N ALA A 361 -29.06 57.90 8.62
CA ALA A 361 -30.29 57.53 9.31
C ALA A 361 -31.47 57.41 8.32
N PRO A 362 -32.41 56.48 8.54
CA PRO A 362 -33.62 56.37 7.72
C PRO A 362 -34.62 57.49 8.07
N PRO A 363 -35.42 57.97 7.09
CA PRO A 363 -36.51 58.89 7.37
C PRO A 363 -37.66 58.15 8.09
N GLN A 364 -38.28 58.84 9.04
CA GLN A 364 -39.49 58.43 9.76
C GLN A 364 -40.58 59.51 9.51
N PRO A 365 -41.85 59.17 9.72
CA PRO A 365 -42.73 58.30 8.91
C PRO A 365 -43.31 58.99 7.67
#